data_AF-A0A920G8E0-F1
#
_entry.id   AF-A0A920G8E0-F1
#
_cell.length_a   1.000
_cell.length_b   1.000
_cell.length_c   1.000
_cell.angle_alpha   90.00
_cell.angle_beta   90.00
_cell.angle_gamma   90.00
#
_symmetry.space_group_name_H-M   'P 1'
#
loop_
_entity.id
_entity.type
_entity.pdbx_description
1 polymer ?
#
loop_
_entity_poly.entity_id
_entity_poly.type
_entity_poly.pdbx_seq_one_letter_code
_entity_poly.pdbx_strand_id
1 'polypeptide(L)'
;MNLDTLVDSTYYRVLVDIPTSPCADETPSNAAFMTVVTDIDLDNDGIPNSEEGYGDSDGDGIPNYLDLDSDNDGIPDVVEGGDGDLDTNGDGMIDENDEGFEDLDEDGMADDSEDTPQPDTDGDGIPDFLDIDSDNDGIFDVVEGGDGDLDTNGEGLLTRTTRVIKTRITTECLTHLRIHLSQTTMVTVHLTT
;
A
#
# COMPACT_ATOMS: atom_id res chain seq x y z
N MET A 1 -13.39 22.64 27.55
CA MET A 1 -13.16 21.20 27.38
C MET A 1 -13.52 20.92 25.94
N ASN A 2 -12.51 21.04 25.07
CA ASN A 2 -12.71 20.85 23.65
C ASN A 2 -12.74 19.34 23.43
N LEU A 3 -13.84 18.90 22.84
CA LEU A 3 -14.05 17.52 22.49
C LEU A 3 -13.33 17.31 21.15
N ASP A 4 -11.99 17.23 21.19
CA ASP A 4 -11.21 16.57 20.14
C ASP A 4 -11.44 15.07 20.32
N THR A 5 -12.68 14.66 20.06
CA THR A 5 -13.06 13.27 19.89
C THR A 5 -12.54 12.83 18.53
N LEU A 6 -11.68 11.82 18.57
CA LEU A 6 -11.31 10.89 17.49
C LEU A 6 -12.09 11.16 16.19
N VAL A 7 -11.40 11.69 15.19
CA VAL A 7 -11.91 11.73 13.82
C VAL A 7 -11.24 10.57 13.10
N ASP A 8 -12.08 9.58 12.85
CA ASP A 8 -11.88 8.28 12.21
C ASP A 8 -10.93 8.29 10.99
N SER A 9 -10.10 7.27 10.93
CA SER A 9 -8.96 6.95 10.06
C SER A 9 -9.35 6.58 8.62
N THR A 10 -10.38 7.18 8.05
CA THR A 10 -10.94 6.72 6.78
C THR A 10 -10.22 7.35 5.57
N TYR A 11 -9.42 6.55 4.86
CA TYR A 11 -8.86 6.90 3.55
C TYR A 11 -9.87 6.61 2.44
N TYR A 12 -9.72 7.32 1.32
CA TYR A 12 -10.69 7.24 0.24
C TYR A 12 -10.03 7.07 -1.13
N ARG A 13 -10.42 6.02 -1.85
CA ARG A 13 -10.17 5.89 -3.29
C ARG A 13 -11.24 6.67 -4.05
N VAL A 14 -10.80 7.56 -4.94
CA VAL A 14 -11.69 8.36 -5.79
C VAL A 14 -11.78 7.75 -7.17
N LEU A 15 -12.93 7.13 -7.47
CA LEU A 15 -13.23 6.62 -8.81
C LEU A 15 -14.01 7.68 -9.59
N VAL A 16 -13.54 7.99 -10.80
CA VAL A 16 -14.16 8.98 -11.70
C VAL A 16 -14.65 8.25 -12.95
N ASP A 17 -15.95 7.96 -12.98
CA ASP A 17 -16.59 7.36 -14.14
C ASP A 17 -17.02 8.43 -15.16
N ILE A 18 -16.44 8.35 -16.36
CA ILE A 18 -16.88 9.15 -17.51
C ILE A 18 -17.68 8.22 -18.43
N PRO A 19 -19.03 8.35 -18.51
CA PRO A 19 -19.85 7.45 -19.29
C PRO A 19 -19.64 7.64 -20.82
N THR A 20 -18.71 6.86 -21.39
CA THR A 20 -18.45 6.52 -22.82
C THR A 20 -18.48 7.68 -23.85
N SER A 21 -17.44 7.86 -24.68
CA SER A 21 -17.09 6.94 -25.78
C SER A 21 -15.67 7.22 -26.32
N PRO A 22 -14.94 6.18 -26.79
CA PRO A 22 -13.64 6.36 -27.43
C PRO A 22 -13.75 7.18 -28.72
N CYS A 23 -13.00 8.27 -28.77
CA CYS A 23 -12.65 9.03 -29.98
C CYS A 23 -13.85 9.56 -30.81
N ALA A 24 -14.70 10.40 -30.23
CA ALA A 24 -15.49 11.35 -31.01
C ALA A 24 -15.68 12.63 -30.20
N ASP A 25 -15.24 13.75 -30.81
CA ASP A 25 -15.44 15.17 -30.49
C ASP A 25 -15.72 15.50 -29.02
N GLU A 26 -14.83 16.29 -28.41
CA GLU A 26 -14.86 16.80 -27.03
C GLU A 26 -16.21 17.50 -26.72
N THR A 27 -17.28 16.74 -26.50
CA THR A 27 -18.53 17.27 -25.98
C THR A 27 -18.46 17.20 -24.47
N PRO A 28 -18.52 18.33 -23.75
CA PRO A 28 -18.50 18.33 -22.30
C PRO A 28 -19.62 17.45 -21.75
N SER A 29 -19.28 16.45 -20.94
CA SER A 29 -20.27 15.76 -20.10
C SER A 29 -20.78 16.75 -19.05
N ASN A 30 -22.10 16.80 -18.85
CA ASN A 30 -22.74 17.62 -17.83
C ASN A 30 -22.86 16.91 -16.46
N ALA A 31 -22.28 15.71 -16.33
CA ALA A 31 -22.24 14.96 -15.08
C ALA A 31 -20.94 14.15 -14.99
N ALA A 32 -20.19 14.36 -13.91
CA ALA A 32 -19.19 13.42 -13.42
C ALA A 32 -19.74 12.82 -12.12
N PHE A 33 -19.72 11.50 -12.02
CA PHE A 33 -20.03 10.81 -10.77
C PHE A 33 -18.72 10.59 -10.03
N MET A 34 -18.69 10.99 -8.76
CA MET A 34 -17.56 10.79 -7.87
C MET A 34 -18.01 9.78 -6.82
N THR A 35 -17.46 8.57 -6.90
CA THR A 35 -17.63 7.56 -5.87
C THR A 35 -16.43 7.64 -4.94
N VAL A 36 -16.72 7.76 -3.65
CA VAL A 36 -15.75 7.80 -2.57
C VAL A 36 -15.88 6.43 -1.91
N VAL A 37 -14.90 5.57 -2.15
CA VAL A 37 -14.82 4.23 -1.57
C VAL A 37 -13.82 4.30 -0.44
N THR A 38 -14.14 3.67 0.70
CA THR A 38 -13.17 3.51 1.78
C THR A 38 -12.16 2.47 1.33
N ASP A 39 -10.91 2.88 1.21
CA ASP A 39 -9.81 1.98 0.88
C ASP A 39 -9.17 1.58 2.20
N ILE A 40 -9.28 0.30 2.59
CA ILE A 40 -8.79 -0.18 3.89
C ILE A 40 -7.37 -0.74 3.81
N ASP A 41 -6.81 -0.91 2.62
CA ASP A 41 -5.45 -1.36 2.33
C ASP A 41 -4.91 -0.57 1.10
N LEU A 42 -4.06 0.43 1.33
CA LEU A 42 -3.80 1.47 0.32
C LEU A 42 -2.71 1.12 -0.69
N ASP A 43 -1.75 0.33 -0.27
CA ASP A 43 -0.68 -0.27 -1.07
C ASP A 43 -1.02 -1.68 -1.55
N ASN A 44 -2.09 -2.28 -1.02
CA ASN A 44 -2.62 -3.60 -1.37
C ASN A 44 -1.59 -4.71 -1.07
N ASP A 45 -0.92 -4.65 0.07
CA ASP A 45 0.04 -5.67 0.51
C ASP A 45 -0.62 -6.78 1.35
N GLY A 46 -1.92 -6.69 1.62
CA GLY A 46 -2.65 -7.65 2.45
C GLY A 46 -2.69 -7.30 3.94
N ILE A 47 -2.11 -6.17 4.34
CA ILE A 47 -2.16 -5.64 5.71
C ILE A 47 -3.06 -4.40 5.71
N PRO A 48 -4.08 -4.31 6.58
CA PRO A 48 -4.96 -3.15 6.57
C PRO A 48 -4.28 -1.93 7.20
N ASN A 49 -4.53 -0.74 6.62
CA ASN A 49 -4.06 0.58 7.07
C ASN A 49 -4.13 0.82 8.59
N SER A 50 -5.12 0.21 9.26
CA SER A 50 -5.31 0.35 10.70
C SER A 50 -4.31 -0.42 11.56
N GLU A 51 -3.77 -1.52 11.04
CA GLU A 51 -2.76 -2.36 11.71
C GLU A 51 -1.34 -1.84 11.43
N GLU A 52 -1.04 -1.41 10.21
CA GLU A 52 0.24 -0.79 9.84
C GLU A 52 0.45 0.56 10.53
N GLY A 53 -0.63 1.35 10.60
CA GLY A 53 -0.64 2.66 11.22
C GLY A 53 0.05 3.75 10.42
N TYR A 54 0.31 4.89 11.07
CA TYR A 54 0.87 6.10 10.43
C TYR A 54 2.35 6.29 10.71
N GLY A 55 3.04 5.19 10.98
CA GLY A 55 4.48 5.14 11.18
C GLY A 55 5.25 5.46 9.91
N ASP A 56 6.57 5.39 10.06
CA ASP A 56 7.60 5.48 9.02
C ASP A 56 8.77 4.73 9.65
N SER A 57 8.66 3.40 9.65
CA SER A 57 9.51 2.50 10.46
C SER A 57 10.97 2.59 10.04
N ASP A 58 11.23 2.63 8.73
CA ASP A 58 12.57 2.77 8.16
C ASP A 58 13.07 4.23 8.04
N GLY A 59 12.16 5.21 8.13
CA GLY A 59 12.49 6.64 8.07
C GLY A 59 12.79 7.16 6.66
N ASP A 60 12.33 6.50 5.60
CA ASP A 60 12.56 6.92 4.22
C ASP A 60 11.63 8.06 3.75
N GLY A 61 10.54 8.29 4.50
CA GLY A 61 9.53 9.31 4.27
C GLY A 61 8.28 8.83 3.54
N ILE A 62 8.14 7.53 3.29
CA ILE A 62 6.90 6.84 2.93
C ILE A 62 6.29 6.30 4.24
N PRO A 63 5.03 6.65 4.56
CA PRO A 63 4.37 6.06 5.72
C PRO A 63 4.11 4.57 5.50
N ASN A 64 4.16 3.76 6.56
CA ASN A 64 3.98 2.30 6.50
C ASN A 64 2.79 1.86 5.62
N TYR A 65 1.59 2.42 5.84
CA TYR A 65 0.36 2.20 5.03
C TYR A 65 0.42 2.55 3.52
N LEU A 66 1.59 2.95 3.02
CA LEU A 66 1.87 3.25 1.62
C LEU A 66 3.20 2.62 1.14
N ASP A 67 3.86 1.83 1.98
CA ASP A 67 5.15 1.21 1.74
C ASP A 67 4.98 -0.30 1.60
N LEU A 68 5.70 -0.93 0.68
CA LEU A 68 5.57 -2.38 0.44
C LEU A 68 6.60 -3.22 1.22
N ASP A 69 7.41 -2.53 2.03
CA ASP A 69 8.59 -3.02 2.76
C ASP A 69 8.85 -1.96 3.85
N SER A 70 7.96 -1.91 4.83
CA SER A 70 7.79 -0.81 5.81
C SER A 70 9.01 -0.59 6.68
N ASP A 71 9.77 -1.65 6.96
CA ASP A 71 11.04 -1.57 7.68
C ASP A 71 12.27 -1.68 6.79
N ASN A 72 12.10 -1.92 5.48
CA ASN A 72 13.14 -1.86 4.44
C ASN A 72 14.31 -2.81 4.70
N ASP A 73 14.02 -3.97 5.26
CA ASP A 73 14.98 -5.05 5.40
C ASP A 73 15.08 -5.91 4.12
N GLY A 74 14.14 -5.76 3.18
CA GLY A 74 14.16 -6.44 1.88
C GLY A 74 13.27 -7.68 1.78
N ILE A 75 12.53 -8.02 2.83
CA ILE A 75 11.38 -8.90 2.76
C ILE A 75 10.13 -8.02 2.61
N PRO A 76 9.28 -8.21 1.60
CA PRO A 76 8.09 -7.36 1.44
C PRO A 76 7.04 -7.63 2.53
N ASP A 77 6.31 -6.58 2.91
CA ASP A 77 5.26 -6.63 3.96
C ASP A 77 4.21 -7.71 3.66
N VAL A 78 3.83 -7.93 2.40
CA VAL A 78 2.93 -9.03 2.01
C VAL A 78 3.42 -10.42 2.45
N VAL A 79 4.75 -10.63 2.46
CA VAL A 79 5.36 -11.90 2.87
C VAL A 79 5.38 -12.02 4.39
N GLU A 80 5.73 -10.94 5.09
CA GLU A 80 5.89 -10.90 6.54
C GLU A 80 4.56 -10.81 7.29
N GLY A 81 3.57 -10.15 6.69
CA GLY A 81 2.17 -10.15 7.09
C GLY A 81 1.49 -11.52 6.92
N GLY A 82 2.15 -12.48 6.28
CA GLY A 82 1.72 -13.87 6.17
C GLY A 82 0.93 -14.22 4.89
N ASP A 83 0.81 -13.28 3.95
CA ASP A 83 0.02 -13.40 2.72
C ASP A 83 0.88 -13.54 1.45
N GLY A 84 2.18 -13.82 1.58
CA GLY A 84 3.11 -13.93 0.44
C GLY A 84 2.75 -15.01 -0.59
N ASP A 85 1.89 -15.98 -0.25
CA ASP A 85 1.36 -16.96 -1.21
C ASP A 85 0.29 -16.34 -2.14
N LEU A 86 -0.29 -15.19 -1.79
CA LEU A 86 -1.29 -14.45 -2.55
C LEU A 86 -0.65 -13.47 -3.57
N ASP A 87 0.57 -12.96 -3.32
CA ASP A 87 1.39 -12.23 -4.32
C ASP A 87 2.07 -13.24 -5.28
N THR A 88 1.27 -13.79 -6.19
CA THR A 88 1.72 -14.79 -7.16
C THR A 88 2.70 -14.24 -8.21
N ASN A 89 2.78 -12.92 -8.34
CA ASN A 89 3.56 -12.24 -9.37
C ASN A 89 4.91 -11.68 -8.82
N GLY A 90 5.05 -11.55 -7.51
CA GLY A 90 6.24 -11.12 -6.80
C GLY A 90 6.55 -9.64 -6.99
N ASP A 91 5.53 -8.79 -6.95
CA ASP A 91 5.69 -7.33 -6.99
C ASP A 91 5.33 -6.60 -5.70
N GLY A 92 5.02 -7.34 -4.63
CA GLY A 92 4.74 -6.83 -3.28
C GLY A 92 3.27 -6.49 -3.07
N MET A 93 2.42 -6.64 -4.08
CA MET A 93 0.99 -6.32 -3.99
C MET A 93 0.16 -7.58 -4.24
N ILE A 94 -1.00 -7.66 -3.60
CA ILE A 94 -2.08 -8.60 -3.88
C ILE A 94 -3.12 -7.86 -4.73
N ASP A 95 -3.03 -7.97 -6.07
CA ASP A 95 -3.91 -7.21 -6.96
C ASP A 95 -4.45 -7.99 -8.17
N GLU A 96 -5.11 -7.28 -9.11
CA GLU A 96 -5.70 -7.86 -10.32
C GLU A 96 -4.70 -8.62 -11.24
N ASN A 97 -3.39 -8.49 -10.99
CA ASN A 97 -2.33 -9.23 -11.68
C ASN A 97 -2.04 -10.59 -11.04
N ASP A 98 -2.64 -10.92 -9.89
CA ASP A 98 -2.42 -12.17 -9.16
C ASP A 98 -3.46 -13.26 -9.46
N GLU A 99 -2.99 -14.50 -9.46
CA GLU A 99 -3.86 -15.65 -9.65
C GLU A 99 -4.70 -15.90 -8.39
N GLY A 100 -6.01 -15.65 -8.49
CA GLY A 100 -6.95 -15.90 -7.40
C GLY A 100 -7.38 -14.66 -6.65
N PHE A 101 -6.90 -13.47 -7.04
CA PHE A 101 -7.37 -12.20 -6.48
C PHE A 101 -8.89 -12.04 -6.60
N GLU A 102 -9.54 -11.79 -5.45
CA GLU A 102 -10.93 -11.39 -5.32
C GLU A 102 -11.02 -10.27 -4.26
N ASP A 103 -11.77 -9.21 -4.58
CA ASP A 103 -12.20 -8.13 -3.68
C ASP A 103 -13.70 -7.95 -3.96
N LEU A 104 -14.54 -8.66 -3.20
CA LEU A 104 -15.98 -8.78 -3.49
C LEU A 104 -16.79 -7.61 -2.95
N ASP A 105 -16.32 -6.95 -1.90
CA ASP A 105 -17.01 -5.81 -1.30
C ASP A 105 -16.45 -4.44 -1.73
N GLU A 106 -15.41 -4.48 -2.57
CA GLU A 106 -14.75 -3.34 -3.22
C GLU A 106 -14.17 -2.36 -2.18
N ASP A 107 -13.63 -2.85 -1.06
CA ASP A 107 -13.05 -2.01 0.00
C ASP A 107 -11.53 -1.81 -0.12
N GLY A 108 -10.92 -2.40 -1.16
CA GLY A 108 -9.52 -2.21 -1.52
C GLY A 108 -8.57 -3.29 -1.01
N MET A 109 -9.00 -4.12 -0.05
CA MET A 109 -8.25 -5.28 0.42
C MET A 109 -8.67 -6.55 -0.32
N ALA A 110 -7.79 -7.54 -0.40
CA ALA A 110 -8.17 -8.85 -0.95
C ALA A 110 -8.98 -9.66 0.09
N ASP A 111 -10.10 -10.25 -0.32
CA ASP A 111 -10.97 -11.05 0.55
C ASP A 111 -10.20 -12.16 1.29
N ASP A 112 -9.20 -12.76 0.63
CA ASP A 112 -8.41 -13.87 1.17
C ASP A 112 -7.36 -13.44 2.22
N SER A 113 -7.03 -12.14 2.33
CA SER A 113 -6.11 -11.59 3.35
C SER A 113 -6.82 -10.94 4.55
N GLU A 114 -8.11 -10.61 4.47
CA GLU A 114 -8.85 -9.91 5.55
C GLU A 114 -8.79 -10.59 6.94
N ASP A 115 -8.71 -11.92 6.95
CA ASP A 115 -8.70 -12.74 8.17
C ASP A 115 -7.27 -13.16 8.58
N THR A 116 -6.22 -12.72 7.87
CA THR A 116 -4.83 -13.09 8.14
C THR A 116 -4.32 -12.38 9.41
N PRO A 117 -3.92 -13.14 10.46
CA PRO A 117 -3.34 -12.55 11.64
C PRO A 117 -1.90 -12.15 11.37
N GLN A 118 -1.56 -10.90 11.70
CA GLN A 118 -0.21 -10.37 11.59
C GLN A 118 0.78 -11.15 12.46
N PRO A 119 1.84 -11.74 11.88
CA PRO A 119 2.91 -12.40 12.62
C PRO A 119 3.67 -11.45 13.56
N ASP A 120 4.16 -12.02 14.66
CA ASP A 120 5.02 -11.41 15.69
C ASP A 120 5.84 -12.58 16.25
N THR A 121 6.97 -12.85 15.59
CA THR A 121 7.72 -14.10 15.70
C THR A 121 8.47 -14.18 17.02
N ASP A 122 9.04 -13.08 17.51
CA ASP A 122 9.75 -13.02 18.78
C ASP A 122 8.83 -12.67 19.99
N GLY A 123 7.63 -12.15 19.74
CA GLY A 123 6.63 -11.81 20.75
C GLY A 123 6.94 -10.52 21.52
N ASP A 124 7.72 -9.60 20.95
CA ASP A 124 8.05 -8.32 21.57
C ASP A 124 6.95 -7.25 21.43
N GLY A 125 5.99 -7.51 20.53
CA GLY A 125 4.82 -6.68 20.26
C GLY A 125 4.99 -5.71 19.08
N ILE A 126 6.09 -5.81 18.33
CA ILE A 126 6.25 -5.26 16.99
C ILE A 126 5.94 -6.40 16.00
N PRO A 127 4.98 -6.24 15.08
CA PRO A 127 4.74 -7.23 14.03
C PRO A 127 5.96 -7.40 13.11
N ASP A 128 6.12 -8.59 12.52
CA ASP A 128 7.28 -8.95 11.70
C ASP A 128 7.55 -7.93 10.58
N PHE A 129 6.51 -7.48 9.84
CA PHE A 129 6.63 -6.46 8.78
C PHE A 129 7.11 -5.05 9.23
N LEU A 130 7.31 -4.84 10.54
CA LEU A 130 7.82 -3.61 11.12
C LEU A 130 9.09 -3.84 11.96
N ASP A 131 9.62 -5.07 11.99
CA ASP A 131 10.75 -5.49 12.81
C ASP A 131 11.90 -6.09 11.98
N ILE A 132 12.98 -5.30 11.89
CA ILE A 132 14.22 -5.63 11.17
C ILE A 132 14.97 -6.90 11.67
N ASP A 133 14.55 -7.49 12.80
CA ASP A 133 15.08 -8.73 13.40
C ASP A 133 13.91 -9.52 14.02
N SER A 134 12.97 -9.95 13.17
CA SER A 134 11.69 -10.59 13.50
C SER A 134 11.78 -11.77 14.47
N ASP A 135 12.90 -12.49 14.50
CA ASP A 135 13.13 -13.60 15.45
C ASP A 135 14.08 -13.26 16.61
N ASN A 136 14.66 -12.06 16.58
CA ASN A 136 15.54 -11.45 17.57
C ASN A 136 16.71 -12.35 17.97
N ASP A 137 17.22 -13.12 17.02
CA ASP A 137 18.37 -14.00 17.20
C ASP A 137 19.72 -13.25 17.03
N GLY A 138 19.65 -12.00 16.56
CA GLY A 138 20.78 -11.11 16.33
C GLY A 138 21.34 -11.16 14.91
N ILE A 139 20.58 -11.74 13.97
CA ILE A 139 20.81 -11.70 12.53
C ILE A 139 19.60 -11.00 11.90
N PHE A 140 19.79 -9.78 11.39
CA PHE A 140 18.73 -9.03 10.74
C PHE A 140 18.11 -9.77 9.55
N ASP A 141 16.83 -9.56 9.33
CA ASP A 141 16.03 -10.19 8.28
C ASP A 141 16.59 -9.93 6.87
N VAL A 142 17.16 -8.74 6.63
CA VAL A 142 17.92 -8.46 5.40
C VAL A 142 18.97 -9.51 5.09
N VAL A 143 19.61 -10.09 6.11
CA VAL A 143 20.59 -11.17 5.97
C VAL A 143 19.91 -12.51 5.76
N GLU A 144 18.81 -12.77 6.44
CA GLU A 144 18.06 -14.03 6.39
C GLU A 144 17.30 -14.22 5.07
N GLY A 145 16.70 -13.14 4.56
CA GLY A 145 16.09 -13.03 3.23
C GLY A 145 17.11 -13.14 2.09
N GLY A 146 18.41 -13.00 2.40
CA GLY A 146 19.51 -13.23 1.47
C GLY A 146 20.06 -11.98 0.79
N ASP A 147 19.64 -10.80 1.24
CA ASP A 147 20.06 -9.49 0.73
C ASP A 147 21.10 -8.79 1.63
N GLY A 148 21.69 -9.49 2.60
CA GLY A 148 22.70 -8.94 3.51
C GLY A 148 23.96 -8.35 2.85
N ASP A 149 24.23 -8.67 1.58
CA ASP A 149 25.30 -8.03 0.79
C ASP A 149 24.94 -6.57 0.39
N LEU A 150 23.66 -6.19 0.48
CA LEU A 150 23.10 -4.86 0.16
C LEU A 150 22.98 -3.95 1.41
N ASP A 151 23.02 -4.53 2.62
CA ASP A 151 23.22 -3.78 3.87
C ASP A 151 24.72 -3.47 4.05
N THR A 152 25.15 -2.33 3.50
CA THR A 152 26.58 -1.98 3.48
C THR A 152 27.12 -1.38 4.77
N ASN A 153 26.25 -1.00 5.71
CA ASN A 153 26.60 -0.40 7.00
C ASN A 153 26.24 -1.28 8.22
N GLY A 154 25.56 -2.40 8.02
CA GLY A 154 25.27 -3.40 9.04
C GLY A 154 24.21 -2.92 10.02
N GLU A 155 23.21 -2.18 9.53
CA GLU A 155 22.15 -1.59 10.36
C GLU A 155 20.79 -2.26 10.20
N GLY A 156 20.72 -3.35 9.41
CA GLY A 156 19.48 -4.11 9.17
C GLY A 156 18.67 -3.60 7.99
N LEU A 157 19.04 -2.45 7.43
CA LEU A 157 18.30 -1.78 6.37
C LEU A 157 19.01 -1.88 5.02
N LEU A 158 18.25 -1.99 3.94
CA LEU A 158 18.77 -1.89 2.59
C LEU A 158 19.26 -0.46 2.30
N THR A 159 20.55 -0.32 1.97
CA THR A 159 21.15 1.00 1.77
C THR A 159 20.68 1.71 0.49
N ARG A 160 19.57 2.47 0.57
CA ARG A 160 18.98 3.49 -0.36
C ARG A 160 19.46 3.53 -1.83
N THR A 161 19.72 2.39 -2.45
CA THR A 161 20.15 2.32 -3.85
C THR A 161 19.22 1.46 -4.70
N THR A 162 18.30 0.71 -4.07
CA THR A 162 17.32 -0.07 -4.81
C THR A 162 15.94 0.45 -4.49
N ARG A 163 15.62 1.58 -5.11
CA ARG A 163 14.24 2.03 -5.29
C ARG A 163 13.53 0.97 -6.15
N VAL A 164 12.96 -0.07 -5.54
CA VAL A 164 11.96 -0.91 -6.21
C VAL A 164 10.63 -0.15 -6.17
N ILE A 165 10.61 1.03 -6.78
CA ILE A 165 9.33 1.51 -7.32
C ILE A 165 9.09 0.67 -8.57
N LYS A 166 8.52 -0.52 -8.37
CA LYS A 166 7.98 -1.36 -9.44
C LYS A 166 6.60 -0.87 -9.90
N THR A 167 6.27 0.42 -9.75
CA THR A 167 5.04 0.92 -10.36
C THR A 167 5.18 0.94 -11.89
N ARG A 168 4.65 -0.11 -12.53
CA ARG A 168 4.45 -0.19 -13.97
C ARG A 168 3.28 0.72 -14.33
N ILE A 169 3.54 2.00 -14.61
CA ILE A 169 2.57 2.85 -15.32
C ILE A 169 2.61 2.44 -16.80
N THR A 170 1.85 1.41 -17.18
CA THR A 170 1.53 1.17 -18.60
C THR A 170 0.60 2.26 -19.09
N THR A 171 1.15 3.17 -19.87
CA THR A 171 0.40 4.23 -20.54
C THR A 171 -0.36 3.68 -21.75
N GLU A 172 -1.39 2.88 -21.52
CA GLU A 172 -2.37 2.58 -22.56
C GLU A 172 -3.79 2.70 -21.98
N CYS A 173 -4.42 3.85 -22.25
CA CYS A 173 -5.83 4.15 -22.03
C CYS A 173 -6.28 4.25 -20.56
N LEU A 174 -5.97 5.38 -19.91
CA LEU A 174 -6.58 5.76 -18.63
C LEU A 174 -8.10 5.92 -18.78
N THR A 175 -8.86 5.01 -18.17
CA THR A 175 -10.25 5.25 -17.76
C THR A 175 -10.38 5.68 -16.30
N HIS A 176 -9.31 5.64 -15.48
CA HIS A 176 -9.37 6.05 -14.07
C HIS A 176 -8.23 7.02 -13.70
N LEU A 177 -8.57 8.12 -13.02
CA LEU A 177 -7.62 9.09 -12.47
C LEU A 177 -7.52 8.83 -10.96
N ARG A 178 -6.43 8.21 -10.47
CA ARG A 178 -6.14 8.06 -9.04
C ARG A 178 -5.68 9.42 -8.47
N ILE A 179 -6.41 9.98 -7.51
CA ILE A 179 -6.04 11.22 -6.80
C ILE A 179 -5.91 10.91 -5.31
N HIS A 180 -4.69 10.97 -4.77
CA HIS A 180 -4.44 10.91 -3.33
C HIS A 180 -4.72 12.27 -2.68
N LEU A 181 -5.54 12.30 -1.63
CA LEU A 181 -5.94 13.53 -0.94
C LEU A 181 -5.41 13.56 0.50
N SER A 182 -4.36 14.36 0.73
CA SER A 182 -3.92 14.72 2.10
C SER A 182 -4.82 15.81 2.70
N GLN A 183 -5.10 15.69 4.01
CA GLN A 183 -6.16 16.37 4.81
C GLN A 183 -6.20 17.92 4.79
N THR A 184 -5.36 18.59 4.00
CA THR A 184 -5.35 20.07 3.89
C THR A 184 -5.80 20.60 2.53
N THR A 185 -6.14 19.73 1.57
CA THR A 185 -6.36 20.17 0.20
C THR A 185 -7.81 20.00 -0.23
N MET A 186 -8.55 21.12 -0.34
CA MET A 186 -9.68 21.17 -1.27
C MET A 186 -9.12 21.02 -2.68
N VAL A 187 -9.22 19.82 -3.25
CA VAL A 187 -8.93 19.63 -4.67
C VAL A 187 -10.09 20.24 -5.45
N THR A 188 -9.87 21.47 -5.91
CA THR A 188 -10.68 22.05 -6.97
C THR A 188 -10.11 21.54 -8.28
N VAL A 189 -10.72 20.49 -8.84
CA VAL A 189 -10.41 20.05 -10.20
C VAL A 189 -10.93 21.12 -11.17
N HIS A 190 -10.03 22.01 -11.59
CA HIS A 190 -10.31 22.93 -12.68
C HIS A 190 -10.18 22.19 -14.00
N LEU A 191 -11.30 21.67 -14.50
CA LEU A 191 -11.44 21.34 -15.91
C LEU A 191 -11.51 22.68 -16.67
N THR A 192 -10.38 23.13 -17.20
CA THR A 192 -10.36 24.30 -18.08
C THR A 192 -10.86 23.90 -19.45
N THR A 193 -11.87 24.62 -19.92
CA THR A 193 -12.51 24.53 -21.25
C THR A 193 -11.53 24.63 -22.40
#